data_AF-A0A3Q9J0G3-F1
#
_entry.id   AF-A0A3Q9J0G3-F1
#
_cell.length_a   1.000
_cell.length_b   1.000
_cell.length_c   1.000
_cell.angle_alpha   90.00
_cell.angle_beta   90.00
_cell.angle_gamma   90.00
#
_symmetry.space_group_name_H-M   'P 1'
#
loop_
_entity.id
_entity.type
_entity.pdbx_description
1 polymer ?
#
loop_
_entity_poly.entity_id
_entity_poly.type
_entity_poly.pdbx_seq_one_letter_code
_entity_poly.pdbx_strand_id
1 'polypeptide(L)'
;MPSVNRLTVDGRDYFLPDPVTELREKILDAVRQGGGYVNIPPLRSGPGIDILFSPGMPVVWTRIDVGGDTDDADDAASDTFTDI
;
A
#
# COMPACT_ATOMS: atom_id res chain seq x y z
N MET A 1 15.00 8.15 12.28
CA MET A 1 15.50 7.44 11.09
C MET A 1 14.50 7.68 9.97
N PRO A 2 14.92 7.91 8.71
CA PRO A 2 13.98 8.10 7.63
C PRO A 2 13.24 6.77 7.40
N SER A 3 11.97 6.71 7.78
CA SER A 3 11.05 5.63 7.40
C SER A 3 10.22 6.08 6.22
N VAL A 4 9.99 5.20 5.26
CA VAL A 4 9.09 5.44 4.13
C VAL A 4 7.95 4.45 4.21
N ASN A 5 6.73 4.94 4.06
CA ASN A 5 5.56 4.08 3.97
C ASN A 5 5.33 3.70 2.51
N ARG A 6 5.17 2.41 2.24
CA ARG A 6 4.77 1.88 0.93
C ARG A 6 3.34 1.36 1.02
N LEU A 7 2.50 1.85 0.12
CA LEU A 7 1.14 1.40 -0.11
C LEU A 7 1.10 0.67 -1.45
N THR A 8 0.78 -0.61 -1.44
CA THR A 8 0.62 -1.41 -2.67
C THR A 8 -0.87 -1.59 -2.94
N VAL A 9 -1.34 -1.19 -4.11
CA VAL A 9 -2.73 -1.32 -4.56
C VAL A 9 -2.75 -2.01 -5.90
N ASP A 10 -3.36 -3.19 -5.99
CA ASP A 10 -3.45 -3.96 -7.24
C ASP A 10 -2.09 -4.13 -7.97
N GLY A 11 -1.04 -4.43 -7.19
CA GLY A 11 0.33 -4.59 -7.70
C GLY A 11 1.07 -3.28 -8.04
N ARG A 12 0.46 -2.11 -7.79
CA ARG A 12 1.12 -0.79 -7.95
C ARG A 12 1.59 -0.27 -6.61
N ASP A 13 2.86 0.11 -6.54
CA ASP A 13 3.48 0.66 -5.35
C ASP A 13 3.43 2.19 -5.31
N TYR A 14 2.98 2.71 -4.18
CA TYR A 14 2.92 4.13 -3.86
C TYR A 14 3.75 4.41 -2.61
N PHE A 15 4.66 5.37 -2.70
CA PHE A 15 5.50 5.78 -1.59
C PHE A 15 4.95 7.06 -0.97
N LEU A 16 4.76 7.06 0.34
CA LEU A 16 4.03 8.07 1.06
C LEU A 16 4.94 8.80 2.06
N PRO A 17 4.84 10.14 2.16
CA PRO A 17 5.52 10.90 3.21
C PRO A 17 4.87 10.63 4.57
N ASP A 18 5.66 10.67 5.64
CA ASP A 18 5.14 10.69 7.01
C ASP A 18 4.53 12.09 7.32
N PRO A 19 3.42 12.18 8.10
CA PRO A 19 2.64 11.10 8.70
C PRO A 19 1.52 10.55 7.79
N VAL A 20 1.16 9.28 7.99
CA VAL A 20 0.22 8.54 7.13
C VAL A 20 -1.09 8.12 7.82
N THR A 21 -1.32 8.57 9.06
CA THR A 21 -2.46 8.14 9.89
C THR A 21 -3.80 8.46 9.25
N GLU A 22 -4.01 9.71 8.82
CA GLU A 22 -5.27 10.14 8.19
C GLU A 22 -5.53 9.41 6.86
N LEU A 23 -4.47 9.11 6.12
CA LEU A 23 -4.59 8.42 4.83
C LEU A 23 -5.05 6.98 5.03
N ARG A 24 -4.52 6.30 6.06
CA ARG A 24 -4.98 4.96 6.44
C ARG A 24 -6.46 4.94 6.80
N GLU A 25 -6.92 5.91 7.59
CA GLU A 25 -8.33 6.03 7.96
C GLU A 25 -9.23 6.23 6.74
N LYS A 26 -8.85 7.12 5.82
CA LYS A 26 -9.59 7.35 4.56
C LYS A 26 -9.68 6.10 3.69
N ILE A 27 -8.60 5.33 3.58
CA ILE A 27 -8.60 4.06 2.82
C ILE A 27 -9.49 3.03 3.51
N LEU A 28 -9.41 2.90 4.83
CA LEU A 28 -10.27 1.98 5.59
C LEU A 28 -11.75 2.33 5.43
N ASP A 29 -12.09 3.61 5.47
CA ASP A 29 -13.46 4.07 5.27
C ASP A 29 -13.95 3.82 3.83
N ALA A 30 -13.12 4.09 2.83
CA ALA A 30 -13.43 3.77 1.43
C ALA A 30 -13.69 2.26 1.23
N VAL A 31 -12.85 1.40 1.83
CA VAL A 31 -13.02 -0.05 1.76
C VAL A 31 -14.31 -0.49 2.47
N ARG A 32 -14.61 0.06 3.65
CA ARG A 32 -15.84 -0.25 4.42
C ARG A 32 -17.12 0.17 3.72
N GLN A 33 -17.09 1.26 2.96
CA GLN A 33 -18.25 1.77 2.22
C GLN A 33 -18.55 0.98 0.94
N GLY A 34 -17.74 -0.04 0.62
CA GLY A 34 -17.88 -0.78 -0.63
C GLY A 34 -17.20 -0.08 -1.81
N GLY A 35 -16.26 0.81 -1.52
CA GLY A 35 -15.41 1.51 -2.47
C GLY A 35 -15.44 3.03 -2.31
N GLY A 36 -14.38 3.70 -2.77
CA GLY A 36 -14.26 5.15 -2.68
C GLY A 36 -12.98 5.70 -3.28
N TYR A 37 -13.03 6.94 -3.74
CA TYR A 37 -11.85 7.65 -4.22
C TYR A 37 -11.08 8.23 -3.04
N VAL A 38 -9.78 7.92 -2.98
CA VAL A 38 -8.86 8.50 -2.01
C VAL A 38 -7.72 9.19 -2.76
N ASN A 39 -7.48 10.45 -2.42
CA ASN A 39 -6.37 11.21 -2.96
C ASN A 39 -5.07 10.82 -2.24
N ILE A 40 -4.10 10.34 -3.01
CA ILE A 40 -2.77 10.01 -2.53
C ILE A 40 -1.83 11.19 -2.79
N PRO A 41 -1.22 11.78 -1.75
CA PRO A 41 -0.29 12.88 -1.91
C PRO A 41 1.02 12.38 -2.54
N PRO A 42 1.67 13.19 -3.39
CA PRO A 42 2.88 12.78 -4.09
C PRO A 42 4.10 12.86 -3.16
N LEU A 43 5.07 11.96 -3.36
CA LEU A 43 6.34 11.96 -2.60
C LEU A 43 7.26 13.13 -2.97
N ARG A 44 7.12 13.67 -4.19
CA ARG A 44 7.88 14.81 -4.73
C ARG A 44 6.92 15.81 -5.37
N SER A 45 7.33 17.07 -5.54
CA SER A 45 6.49 18.13 -6.12
C SER A 45 5.78 17.66 -7.40
N GLY A 46 4.45 17.65 -7.38
CA GLY A 46 3.58 17.14 -8.44
C GLY A 46 2.11 17.16 -8.02
N PRO A 47 1.17 16.87 -8.94
CA PRO A 47 -0.22 16.65 -8.57
C PRO A 47 -0.37 15.30 -7.85
N GLY A 48 -1.17 15.26 -6.78
CA GLY A 48 -1.60 14.00 -6.17
C GLY A 48 -2.43 13.17 -7.14
N ILE A 49 -2.61 11.89 -6.83
CA ILE A 49 -3.39 10.97 -7.66
C ILE A 49 -4.65 10.54 -6.92
N ASP A 50 -5.77 10.41 -7.63
CA ASP A 50 -6.97 9.82 -7.06
C ASP A 50 -7.03 8.33 -7.40
N ILE A 51 -7.11 7.50 -6.36
CA ILE A 51 -7.23 6.05 -6.49
C ILE A 51 -8.64 5.64 -6.07
N LEU A 52 -9.35 4.94 -6.96
CA LEU A 52 -10.60 4.26 -6.60
C LEU A 52 -10.27 2.95 -5.90
N PHE A 53 -10.47 2.90 -4.59
CA PHE A 53 -10.48 1.64 -3.87
C PHE A 53 -11.81 0.94 -4.14
N SER A 54 -11.76 -0.28 -4.64
CA SER A 54 -12.95 -1.10 -4.92
C SER A 54 -12.94 -2.37 -4.09
N PRO A 55 -14.12 -2.95 -3.77
CA PRO A 55 -14.20 -4.23 -3.08
C PRO A 55 -13.44 -5.31 -3.85
N GLY A 56 -12.66 -6.13 -3.15
CA GLY A 56 -11.85 -7.19 -3.74
C GLY A 56 -10.49 -6.74 -4.28
N MET A 57 -10.18 -5.44 -4.29
CA MET A 57 -8.85 -4.94 -4.63
C MET A 57 -7.87 -5.17 -3.47
N PRO A 58 -6.76 -5.89 -3.67
CA PRO A 58 -5.79 -6.12 -2.61
C PRO A 58 -5.07 -4.80 -2.28
N VAL A 59 -5.01 -4.48 -0.99
CA VAL A 59 -4.33 -3.30 -0.45
C VAL A 59 -3.38 -3.73 0.65
N VAL A 60 -2.10 -3.44 0.48
CA VAL A 60 -1.04 -3.81 1.42
C VAL A 60 -0.31 -2.56 1.90
N TRP A 61 -0.06 -2.49 3.21
CA TRP A 61 0.76 -1.44 3.81
C TRP A 61 2.07 -2.01 4.32
N THR A 62 3.20 -1.43 3.90
CA THR A 62 4.53 -1.77 4.41
C THR A 62 5.20 -0.52 4.96
N ARG A 63 5.81 -0.61 6.15
CA ARG A 63 6.74 0.40 6.65
C ARG A 63 8.15 -0.07 6.34
N ILE A 64 8.90 0.72 5.59
CA ILE A 64 10.29 0.44 5.22
C ILE A 64 11.17 1.43 5.99
N ASP A 65 12.02 0.92 6.87
CA ASP A 65 13.02 1.74 7.54
C ASP A 65 14.23 1.89 6.61
N VAL A 66 14.52 3.11 6.13
CA VAL A 66 15.59 3.38 5.15
C VAL A 66 16.95 3.50 5.85
N GLY A 67 17.23 2.60 6.80
CA GLY A 67 18.41 2.63 7.65
C GLY A 67 18.81 1.25 8.13
N GLY A 68 19.54 0.52 7.27
CA GLY A 68 20.35 -0.64 7.64
C GLY A 68 19.66 -1.99 7.53
N ASP A 69 20.32 -2.88 6.79
CA ASP A 69 20.07 -4.32 6.56
C ASP A 69 18.81 -4.73 5.76
N THR A 70 19.07 -5.16 4.52
CA THR A 70 18.31 -6.20 3.83
C THR A 70 18.27 -7.45 4.71
N ASP A 71 17.11 -7.75 5.28
CA ASP A 71 16.81 -9.09 5.78
C ASP A 71 15.50 -9.60 5.16
N ASP A 72 15.60 -10.83 4.69
CA ASP A 72 14.65 -11.68 3.98
C ASP A 72 13.18 -11.62 4.41
N ALA A 73 12.28 -11.67 3.40
CA ALA A 73 11.08 -12.49 3.42
C ALA A 73 10.44 -12.52 2.02
N ASP A 74 11.16 -13.13 1.08
CA ASP A 74 10.60 -13.70 -0.15
C ASP A 74 10.24 -15.16 0.22
N ASP A 75 9.05 -15.41 0.78
CA ASP A 75 8.57 -16.79 0.95
C ASP A 75 7.04 -16.90 1.02
N ALA A 76 6.55 -17.91 0.28
CA ALA A 76 5.25 -18.58 0.36
C ALA A 76 4.01 -17.90 -0.25
N ALA A 77 3.90 -17.96 -1.58
CA ALA A 77 2.64 -18.33 -2.24
C ALA A 77 2.87 -19.00 -3.62
N SER A 78 3.61 -20.11 -3.65
CA SER A 78 3.47 -21.09 -4.74
C SER A 78 2.63 -22.25 -4.22
N ASP A 79 1.31 -22.05 -4.27
CA ASP A 79 0.33 -23.10 -4.04
C ASP A 79 0.33 -24.03 -5.26
N THR A 80 1.25 -25.00 -5.26
CA THR A 80 1.23 -26.09 -6.25
C THR A 80 0.20 -27.12 -5.81
N PHE A 81 -1.04 -26.91 -6.26
CA PHE A 81 -2.08 -27.92 -6.23
C PHE A 81 -1.74 -29.00 -7.27
N THR A 82 -1.10 -30.09 -6.84
CA THR A 82 -0.98 -31.31 -7.64
C THR A 82 -2.16 -32.21 -7.29
N ASP A 83 -3.19 -32.13 -8.12
CA ASP A 83 -4.16 -33.22 -8.35
C ASP A 83 -3.52 -34.24 -9.30
N ILE A 84 -4.05 -35.47 -9.29
CA ILE A 84 -3.77 -36.67 -10.11
C ILE A 84 -2.78 -37.69 -9.51
#